data_AF-A0ABD0NNY5-F1
#
_entry.id   AF-A0ABD0NNY5-F1
#
_cell.length_a   1.000
_cell.length_b   1.000
_cell.length_c   1.000
_cell.angle_alpha   90.00
_cell.angle_beta   90.00
_cell.angle_gamma   90.00
#
_symmetry.space_group_name_H-M   'P 1'
#
loop_
_entity.id
_entity.type
_entity.pdbx_description
1 polymer ?
#
loop_
_entity_poly.entity_id
_entity_poly.type
_entity_poly.pdbx_seq_one_letter_code
_entity_poly.pdbx_strand_id
1 'polypeptide(L)' 'TVTPSGFRVGMKLEAIDKKNPSFICVATITDMVDSRFLVHFDNWDESYDYW' A
#
# COMPACT_ATOMS: atom_id res chain seq x y z
N THR A 1 18.09 -12.59 2.45
CA THR A 1 17.03 -12.63 1.43
C THR A 1 17.01 -11.27 0.75
N VAL A 2 17.16 -11.23 -0.56
CA VAL A 2 17.08 -9.97 -1.31
C VAL A 2 15.62 -9.54 -1.28
N THR A 3 15.29 -8.46 -0.57
CA THR A 3 13.96 -7.83 -0.68
C THR A 3 13.91 -7.26 -2.10
N PRO A 4 13.05 -7.76 -3.02
CA PRO A 4 13.21 -7.54 -4.47
C PRO A 4 13.16 -6.08 -4.95
N SER A 5 12.92 -5.13 -4.04
CA SER A 5 12.62 -3.74 -4.36
C SER A 5 12.96 -2.75 -3.24
N GLY A 6 13.56 -3.21 -2.12
CA GLY A 6 13.94 -2.33 -1.00
C GLY A 6 12.80 -1.80 -0.12
N PHE A 7 11.54 -2.11 -0.43
CA PHE A 7 10.39 -1.75 0.40
C PHE A 7 10.36 -2.50 1.73
N ARG A 8 9.72 -1.90 2.73
CA ARG A 8 9.54 -2.44 4.08
C ARG A 8 8.16 -2.08 4.60
N VAL A 9 7.59 -2.95 5.44
CA VAL A 9 6.40 -2.61 6.24
C VAL A 9 6.67 -1.33 7.04
N GLY A 10 5.68 -0.44 7.04
CA GLY A 10 5.74 0.88 7.67
C GLY A 10 6.24 2.01 6.76
N MET A 11 6.76 1.71 5.55
CA MET A 11 7.06 2.77 4.57
C MET A 11 5.78 3.43 4.05
N LYS A 12 5.88 4.73 3.75
CA LYS A 12 4.79 5.51 3.13
C LYS A 12 4.97 5.64 1.62
N LEU A 13 3.85 5.72 0.89
CA LEU A 13 3.78 5.87 -0.56
C LEU A 13 2.53 6.65 -0.99
N GLU A 14 2.47 7.02 -2.27
CA GLU A 14 1.27 7.53 -2.92
C GLU A 14 0.58 6.39 -3.67
N ALA A 15 -0.72 6.17 -3.43
CA ALA A 15 -1.51 5.11 -4.04
C ALA A 15 -2.77 5.65 -4.71
N ILE A 16 -3.17 5.02 -5.81
CA ILE A 16 -4.42 5.30 -6.52
C ILE A 16 -5.54 4.42 -5.92
N ASP A 17 -6.70 5.00 -5.61
CA ASP A 17 -7.89 4.21 -5.30
C ASP A 17 -8.38 3.47 -6.55
N LYS A 18 -8.46 2.14 -6.48
CA LYS A 18 -8.95 1.28 -7.57
C LYS A 18 -10.39 1.62 -7.98
N LYS A 19 -11.23 2.10 -7.06
CA LYS A 19 -12.63 2.48 -7.35
C LYS A 19 -12.76 3.86 -7.97
N ASN A 20 -11.86 4.78 -7.62
CA ASN A 20 -11.87 6.15 -8.11
C ASN A 20 -10.45 6.53 -8.57
N PRO A 21 -10.05 6.20 -9.82
CA PRO A 21 -8.68 6.38 -10.30
C PRO A 21 -8.13 7.82 -10.29
N SER A 22 -9.00 8.81 -10.09
CA SER A 22 -8.62 10.22 -9.94
C SER A 22 -8.14 10.59 -8.53
N PHE A 23 -8.32 9.71 -7.53
CA PHE A 23 -7.85 9.92 -6.17
C PHE A 23 -6.49 9.27 -5.97
N ILE A 24 -5.48 10.11 -5.72
CA ILE A 24 -4.15 9.70 -5.23
C ILE A 24 -4.08 10.09 -3.75
N CYS A 25 -3.73 9.14 -2.90
CA CYS A 25 -3.74 9.29 -1.46
C CYS A 25 -2.42 8.82 -0.85
N VAL A 26 -2.09 9.37 0.32
CA VAL A 26 -1.01 8.86 1.15
C VAL A 26 -1.42 7.50 1.71
N ALA A 27 -0.51 6.53 1.63
CA ALA A 27 -0.74 5.17 2.07
C ALA A 27 0.50 4.59 2.76
N THR A 28 0.29 3.53 3.51
CA THR A 28 1.31 2.81 4.27
C THR A 28 1.35 1.34 3.83
N ILE A 29 2.56 0.79 3.66
CA ILE A 29 2.74 -0.67 3.47
C ILE A 29 2.52 -1.36 4.81
N THR A 30 1.42 -2.08 4.97
CA THR A 30 1.06 -2.77 6.22
C THR A 30 1.48 -4.23 6.25
N ASP A 31 1.62 -4.87 5.09
CA ASP A 31 2.10 -6.25 4.96
C ASP A 31 2.80 -6.50 3.61
N MET A 32 3.58 -7.59 3.52
CA MET A 32 4.32 -7.98 2.32
C MET A 32 4.31 -9.50 2.15
N VAL A 33 3.86 -9.96 0.98
CA VAL A 33 3.88 -11.39 0.60
C VAL A 33 4.44 -11.53 -0.81
N ASP A 34 5.52 -12.28 -0.95
CA ASP A 34 6.29 -12.45 -2.18
C ASP A 34 6.68 -11.11 -2.82
N SER A 35 6.04 -10.74 -3.94
CA SER A 35 6.25 -9.50 -4.68
C SER A 35 5.04 -8.55 -4.63
N ARG A 36 4.15 -8.73 -3.64
CA ARG A 36 2.95 -7.90 -3.43
C ARG A 36 3.04 -7.17 -2.09
N PHE A 37 2.39 -6.02 -2.02
CA PHE A 37 2.30 -5.19 -0.82
C PHE A 37 0.83 -5.02 -0.45
N LEU A 38 0.51 -5.17 0.83
CA LEU A 38 -0.76 -4.68 1.33
C LEU A 38 -0.64 -3.17 1.57
N VAL A 39 -1.46 -2.41 0.87
CA VAL A 39 -1.49 -0.95 0.88
C VAL A 39 -2.69 -0.50 1.70
N HIS A 40 -2.42 0.18 2.81
CA HIS A 40 -3.41 0.85 3.64
C HIS A 40 -3.48 2.33 3.31
N PHE A 41 -4.67 2.86 3.04
CA PHE A 41 -4.86 4.30 2.85
C PHE A 41 -4.92 5.01 4.19
N ASP A 42 -3.99 5.93 4.43
CA ASP A 42 -3.89 6.61 5.71
C ASP A 42 -5.21 7.35 6.01
N ASN A 43 -5.76 7.14 7.21
CA ASN A 43 -7.02 7.73 7.69
C ASN A 43 -8.29 7.18 7.02
N TRP A 44 -8.20 6.02 6.37
CA TRP A 44 -9.34 5.27 5.84
C TRP A 44 -9.54 3.99 6.66
N ASP A 45 -10.69 3.34 6.46
CA ASP A 45 -10.98 2.04 7.07
C ASP A 45 -10.18 0.92 6.38
N GLU A 46 -9.79 -0.12 7.12
CA GLU A 46 -9.02 -1.27 6.61
C GLU A 46 -9.73 -2.04 5.49
N SER A 47 -11.06 -1.92 5.37
CA SER A 47 -11.82 -2.50 4.25
C SER A 47 -11.47 -1.91 2.88
N TYR A 48 -10.73 -0.80 2.83
CA TYR A 48 -10.21 -0.18 1.62
C TYR A 48 -8.78 -0.60 1.29
N ASP A 49 -8.16 -1.46 2.09
CA ASP A 49 -6.80 -1.93 1.86
C ASP A 49 -6.75 -2.88 0.65
N TYR A 50 -5.67 -2.76 -0.13
CA TYR A 50 -5.47 -3.58 -1.31
C TYR A 50 -4.11 -4.26 -1.31
N TRP A 51 -4.11 -5.54 -1.73
CA TRP A 51 -2.91 -6.21 -2.23
C TRP A 51 -2.55 -5.76 -3.65
#